data_AF-A0A958Y960-F1
#
_entry.id   AF-A0A958Y960-F1
#
_cell.length_a   1.000
_cell.length_b   1.000
_cell.length_c   1.000
_cell.angle_alpha   90.00
_cell.angle_beta   90.00
_cell.angle_gamma   90.00
#
_symmetry.space_group_name_H-M   'P 1'
#
loop_
_entity.id
_entity.type
_entity.pdbx_description
1 polymer ?
#
loop_
_entity_poly.entity_id
_entity_poly.type
_entity_poly.pdbx_seq_one_letter_code
_entity_poly.pdbx_strand_id
1 'polypeptide(L)' 'EKHKDLAPMTKHSTAKEAAQIAQLANVKKLILGHYSTRYDDLSAFKTEAGEIFKKVELAEAGKTFEF' A
#
# COMPACT_ATOMS: atom_id res chain seq x y z
N GLU A 1 9.15 14.28 -2.48
CA GLU A 1 8.30 13.51 -1.55
C GLU A 1 7.25 14.47 -0.98
N LYS A 2 5.96 14.35 -1.32
CA LYS A 2 4.92 15.35 -0.93
C LYS A 2 3.92 14.87 0.16
N HIS A 3 4.02 13.62 0.60
CA HIS A 3 3.00 13.00 1.47
C HIS A 3 3.61 12.29 2.69
N LYS A 4 4.83 12.67 3.10
CA LYS A 4 5.53 12.02 4.23
C LYS A 4 5.07 12.54 5.59
N ASP A 5 4.45 13.72 5.62
CA ASP A 5 4.17 14.46 6.83
C ASP A 5 2.80 14.15 7.47
N LEU A 6 1.89 13.45 6.78
CA LEU A 6 0.52 13.19 7.27
C LEU A 6 0.31 11.77 7.85
N ALA A 7 1.16 10.80 7.47
CA ALA A 7 1.12 9.44 7.99
C ALA A 7 1.40 9.35 9.51
N PRO A 8 2.47 9.97 10.05
CA PRO A 8 2.75 9.91 11.49
C PRO A 8 1.69 10.67 12.32
N MET A 9 1.07 11.71 11.75
CA MET A 9 0.07 12.53 12.45
C MET A 9 -1.27 11.81 12.63
N THR A 10 -1.56 10.81 11.78
CA THR A 10 -2.84 10.09 11.79
C THR A 10 -2.74 8.64 12.27
N LYS A 11 -1.56 8.19 12.72
CA LYS A 11 -1.27 6.78 13.09
C LYS A 11 -1.50 5.78 11.95
N HIS A 12 -1.37 6.20 10.69
CA HIS A 12 -1.49 5.30 9.54
C HIS A 12 -0.10 4.96 8.99
N SER A 13 0.07 3.72 8.53
CA SER A 13 1.28 3.28 7.85
C SER A 13 1.29 3.76 6.39
N THR A 14 2.47 4.11 5.88
CA THR A 14 2.64 4.40 4.45
C THR A 14 2.66 3.10 3.63
N ALA A 15 2.35 3.20 2.33
CA ALA A 15 2.43 2.06 1.42
C ALA A 15 3.86 1.49 1.30
N LYS A 16 4.89 2.33 1.47
CA LYS A 16 6.30 1.90 1.56
C LYS A 16 6.53 1.02 2.78
N GLU A 17 6.08 1.43 3.95
CA GLU A 17 6.23 0.63 5.18
C GLU A 17 5.48 -0.70 5.08
N ALA A 18 4.25 -0.71 4.56
CA ALA A 18 3.51 -1.94 4.32
C ALA A 18 4.27 -2.89 3.35
N ALA A 19 4.90 -2.34 2.31
CA ALA A 19 5.75 -3.09 1.39
C ALA A 19 7.03 -3.62 2.04
N GLN A 20 7.67 -2.85 2.92
CA GLN A 20 8.82 -3.32 3.69
C GLN A 20 8.43 -4.49 4.60
N ILE A 21 7.31 -4.38 5.31
CA ILE A 21 6.82 -5.45 6.19
C ILE A 21 6.51 -6.71 5.36
N ALA A 22 5.85 -6.59 4.21
CA ALA A 22 5.61 -7.71 3.31
C ALA A 22 6.91 -8.37 2.81
N GLN A 23 7.91 -7.56 2.45
CA GLN A 23 9.22 -8.06 2.04
C GLN A 23 9.91 -8.82 3.19
N LEU A 24 9.91 -8.25 4.40
CA LEU A 24 10.51 -8.86 5.60
C LEU A 24 9.77 -10.14 6.01
N ALA A 25 8.44 -10.14 5.93
CA ALA A 25 7.60 -11.29 6.21
C ALA A 25 7.62 -12.35 5.10
N ASN A 26 8.35 -12.12 4.00
CA ASN A 26 8.49 -13.02 2.85
C ASN A 26 7.14 -13.51 2.28
N VAL A 27 6.14 -12.62 2.27
CA VAL A 27 4.79 -12.99 1.78
C VAL A 27 4.79 -13.14 0.26
N LYS A 28 3.86 -13.93 -0.27
CA LYS A 28 3.73 -14.13 -1.72
C LYS A 28 3.05 -12.95 -2.44
N LYS A 29 2.15 -12.23 -1.78
CA LYS A 29 1.44 -11.06 -2.32
C LYS A 29 1.14 -10.10 -1.15
N LEU A 30 1.26 -8.80 -1.39
CA LEU A 30 0.81 -7.74 -0.49
C LEU A 30 -0.47 -7.15 -1.08
N ILE A 31 -1.56 -7.21 -0.34
CA ILE A 31 -2.80 -6.54 -0.73
C ILE A 31 -2.89 -5.27 0.11
N LEU A 32 -2.75 -4.13 -0.54
CA LEU A 32 -3.01 -2.83 0.06
C LEU A 32 -4.51 -2.57 -0.01
N GLY A 33 -5.09 -2.10 1.08
CA GLY A 33 -6.50 -1.77 1.17
C GLY A 33 -6.72 -0.68 2.21
N HIS A 34 -7.98 -0.28 2.42
CA HIS A 34 -8.36 0.76 3.39
C HIS A 34 -7.70 2.12 3.12
N TYR A 35 -7.74 2.57 1.86
CA TYR A 35 -7.30 3.91 1.50
C TYR A 35 -8.27 4.95 2.06
N SER A 36 -7.73 6.08 2.51
CA SER A 36 -8.58 7.24 2.79
C SER A 36 -9.29 7.64 1.49
N THR A 37 -10.61 7.79 1.55
CA THR A 37 -11.49 8.24 0.44
C THR A 37 -11.15 9.62 -0.12
N ARG A 38 -10.12 10.27 0.43
CA ARG A 38 -9.56 11.56 0.00
C ARG A 38 -8.47 11.43 -1.07
N TYR A 39 -8.00 10.22 -1.39
CA TYR A 39 -6.97 9.99 -2.39
C TYR A 39 -7.55 9.22 -3.58
N ASP A 40 -7.76 9.91 -4.70
CA ASP A 40 -8.12 9.31 -5.99
C ASP A 40 -6.97 8.47 -6.57
N ASP A 41 -5.72 8.88 -6.33
CA ASP A 41 -4.54 8.25 -6.92
C ASP A 41 -3.97 7.08 -6.09
N LEU A 42 -4.69 5.96 -6.09
CA LEU A 42 -4.20 4.69 -5.54
C LEU A 42 -2.93 4.17 -6.25
N SER A 43 -2.74 4.58 -7.50
CA SER A 43 -1.58 4.29 -8.34
C SER A 43 -0.26 4.79 -7.75
N ALA A 44 -0.29 5.90 -7.01
CA ALA A 44 0.89 6.42 -6.31
C ALA A 44 1.35 5.44 -5.23
N PHE A 45 0.41 4.94 -4.41
CA PHE A 45 0.70 3.94 -3.38
C PHE A 45 1.19 2.62 -3.96
N LYS A 46 0.63 2.18 -5.10
CA LYS A 46 1.13 0.98 -5.80
C LYS A 46 2.57 1.16 -6.27
N THR A 47 2.88 2.32 -6.83
CA THR A 47 4.23 2.62 -7.33
C THR A 47 5.22 2.65 -6.18
N GLU A 48 4.89 3.37 -5.10
CA GLU A 48 5.73 3.47 -3.91
C GLU A 48 5.95 2.13 -3.21
N ALA A 49 4.90 1.33 -3.05
CA ALA A 49 5.01 -0.02 -2.52
C ALA A 49 5.76 -0.95 -3.49
N GLY A 50 5.53 -0.77 -4.80
CA GLY A 50 6.15 -1.52 -5.89
C GLY A 50 7.66 -1.36 -5.98
N GLU A 51 8.18 -0.19 -5.60
CA GLU A 51 9.63 0.07 -5.50
C GLU A 51 10.31 -0.88 -4.49
N ILE A 52 9.60 -1.25 -3.41
CA ILE A 52 10.12 -2.09 -2.33
C ILE A 52 9.69 -3.55 -2.52
N PHE A 53 8.43 -3.76 -2.86
CA PHE A 53 7.82 -5.07 -3.00
C PHE A 53 7.05 -5.13 -4.32
N LYS A 54 7.54 -5.92 -5.30
CA LYS A 54 6.92 -5.97 -6.63
C LYS A 54 5.51 -6.58 -6.66
N LYS A 55 5.17 -7.46 -5.70
CA LYS A 55 3.90 -8.20 -5.69
C LYS A 55 2.81 -7.48 -4.89
N VAL A 56 2.54 -6.24 -5.26
CA VAL A 56 1.53 -5.39 -4.62
C VAL A 56 0.25 -5.37 -5.43
N GLU A 57 -0.85 -5.72 -4.79
CA GLU A 57 -2.21 -5.59 -5.29
C GLU A 57 -2.96 -4.50 -4.54
N LEU A 58 -3.77 -3.73 -5.27
CA LEU A 58 -4.65 -2.72 -4.70
C LEU A 58 -6.04 -3.33 -4.53
N ALA A 59 -6.58 -3.34 -3.32
CA ALA A 59 -7.95 -3.73 -3.04
C ALA A 59 -8.91 -2.63 -3.46
N GLU A 60 -9.83 -2.96 -4.36
CA GLU A 60 -10.93 -2.09 -4.78
C GLU A 60 -12.26 -2.75 -4.46
N ALA A 61 -13.31 -1.94 -4.35
CA ALA A 61 -14.66 -2.44 -4.11
C ALA A 61 -15.07 -3.40 -5.24
N GLY A 62 -15.43 -4.64 -4.88
CA GLY A 62 -15.79 -5.69 -5.83
C GLY A 62 -14.61 -6.51 -6.37
N LYS A 63 -13.38 -6.23 -5.93
CA LYS A 63 -12.19 -6.99 -6.35
C LYS A 63 -12.02 -8.24 -5.50
N THR A 64 -12.07 -9.40 -6.15
CA THR A 64 -11.82 -10.71 -5.54
C THR A 64 -10.40 -11.15 -5.81
N PHE A 65 -9.71 -11.57 -4.76
CA PHE A 65 -8.38 -12.17 -4.84
C PHE A 65 -8.53 -13.67 -4.66
N GLU A 66 -8.01 -14.45 -5.61
CA GLU A 66 -7.92 -15.91 -5.51
C GLU A 66 -6.47 -16.28 -5.15
N PHE A 67 -6.31 -17.18 -4.18
CA PHE A 67 -5.03 -17.48 -3.52
C PHE A 67 -4.61 -18.93 -3.75
#